data_AF-V6MAI7-F1
#
_entry.id   AF-V6MAI7-F1
#
_cell.length_a   1.000
_cell.length_b   1.000
_cell.length_c   1.000
_cell.angle_alpha   90.00
_cell.angle_beta   90.00
_cell.angle_gamma   90.00
#
_symmetry.space_group_name_H-M   'P 1'
#
loop_
_entity.id
_entity.type
_entity.pdbx_description
1 polymer ?
#
loop_
_entity_poly.entity_id
_entity_poly.type
_entity_poly.pdbx_seq_one_letter_code
_entity_poly.pdbx_strand_id
1 'polypeptide(L)'
;MDYTQTPPPLVSREEAQKAVVEQALFQAFNPFAGLAQTTASPSKVMVYSVQKGETLSEIAHRYGLSLHKLVEANKIKNPNFVGIGLKLVISNDEVRHMVKRGETLNYIAQRYGVSKELLVERNPLLKWLSDNLYVGQVVYVPVMANKQMQANEVQQKRNTAQAASRQVTARVRGGLEWPVKEATVTSGFGVRWGKAHKGVDLWNQDEAKAPIYAAKGGVVVEAGANRSGYGRMVVLDHGDGLQTFYAHMRSIIVTPGQSVEAGEVLGFMGRTGDSTGYHLHFEVRQDDVPINPLPYLSR
;
A
#
# COMPACT_ATOMS: atom_id res chain seq x y z
N MET A 1 14.70 -7.45 -27.16
CA MET A 1 14.24 -8.78 -26.75
C MET A 1 12.76 -8.68 -26.50
N ASP A 2 11.99 -9.51 -27.19
CA ASP A 2 10.54 -9.52 -27.12
C ASP A 2 10.11 -10.24 -25.83
N TYR A 3 9.62 -9.48 -24.85
CA TYR A 3 9.20 -10.00 -23.54
C TYR A 3 7.74 -10.50 -23.54
N THR A 4 7.12 -10.65 -24.72
CA THR A 4 5.76 -11.19 -24.84
C THR A 4 5.69 -12.72 -24.88
N GLN A 5 6.85 -13.40 -24.90
CA GLN A 5 6.89 -14.85 -24.78
C GLN A 5 6.71 -15.23 -23.31
N THR A 6 5.63 -15.97 -23.02
CA THR A 6 5.49 -16.74 -21.79
C THR A 6 6.79 -17.53 -21.60
N PRO A 7 7.51 -17.35 -20.47
CA PRO A 7 8.76 -18.09 -20.28
C PRO A 7 8.47 -19.59 -20.38
N PRO A 8 9.37 -20.39 -21.00
CA PRO A 8 9.19 -21.82 -21.08
C PRO A 8 8.94 -22.40 -19.68
N PRO A 9 8.12 -23.46 -19.55
CA PRO A 9 7.85 -24.07 -18.26
C PRO A 9 9.17 -24.46 -17.61
N LEU A 10 9.41 -23.97 -16.39
CA LEU A 10 10.63 -24.27 -15.62
C LEU A 10 10.76 -25.79 -15.46
N VAL A 11 11.92 -26.33 -15.85
CA VAL A 11 12.20 -27.77 -15.91
C VAL A 11 13.06 -28.24 -14.74
N SER A 12 13.71 -27.33 -13.99
CA SER A 12 14.56 -27.68 -12.84
C SER A 12 14.55 -26.67 -11.68
N ARG A 13 15.03 -27.13 -10.50
CA ARG A 13 15.18 -26.30 -9.29
C ARG A 13 16.18 -25.16 -9.48
N GLU A 14 17.24 -25.39 -10.25
CA GLU A 14 18.27 -24.37 -10.53
C GLU A 14 17.72 -23.22 -11.36
N GLU A 15 16.85 -23.51 -12.34
CA GLU A 15 16.16 -22.49 -13.13
C GLU A 15 15.19 -21.67 -12.29
N ALA A 16 14.47 -22.29 -11.34
CA ALA A 16 13.60 -21.56 -10.43
C ALA A 16 14.39 -20.63 -9.48
N GLN A 17 15.57 -21.07 -9.03
CA GLN A 17 16.47 -20.23 -8.24
C GLN A 17 17.00 -19.05 -9.06
N LYS A 18 17.45 -19.29 -10.31
CA LYS A 18 17.86 -18.23 -11.22
C LYS A 18 16.73 -17.24 -11.47
N ALA A 19 15.51 -17.71 -11.73
CA ALA A 19 14.33 -16.86 -11.93
C ALA A 19 14.00 -16.00 -10.71
N VAL A 20 14.11 -16.53 -9.48
CA VAL A 20 13.90 -15.72 -8.26
C VAL A 20 15.00 -14.70 -8.05
N VAL A 21 16.26 -15.07 -8.30
CA VAL A 21 17.39 -14.14 -8.20
C VAL A 21 17.27 -13.05 -9.25
N GLU A 22 16.92 -13.39 -10.50
CA GLU A 22 16.65 -12.42 -11.57
C GLU A 22 15.46 -11.52 -11.23
N GLN A 23 14.37 -12.05 -10.67
CA GLN A 23 13.24 -11.25 -10.23
C GLN A 23 13.63 -10.29 -9.09
N ALA A 24 14.40 -10.76 -8.11
CA ALA A 24 14.88 -9.95 -7.00
C ALA A 24 15.86 -8.86 -7.46
N LEU A 25 16.81 -9.20 -8.34
CA LEU A 25 17.75 -8.26 -8.94
C LEU A 25 17.03 -7.25 -9.83
N PHE A 26 16.06 -7.68 -10.63
CA PHE A 26 15.22 -6.80 -11.43
C PHE A 26 14.44 -5.83 -10.53
N GLN A 27 13.82 -6.31 -9.46
CA GLN A 27 13.11 -5.44 -8.52
C GLN A 27 14.04 -4.46 -7.77
N ALA A 28 15.26 -4.88 -7.43
CA ALA A 28 16.22 -4.07 -6.70
C ALA A 28 16.95 -3.04 -7.58
N PHE A 29 17.21 -3.36 -8.85
CA PHE A 29 18.10 -2.58 -9.72
C PHE A 29 17.43 -1.99 -10.96
N ASN A 30 16.18 -2.33 -11.28
CA ASN A 30 15.42 -1.62 -12.30
C ASN A 30 14.59 -0.50 -11.63
N PRO A 31 14.95 0.79 -11.82
CA PRO A 31 14.20 1.93 -11.27
C PRO A 31 12.78 2.03 -11.83
N PHE A 32 12.46 1.27 -12.88
CA PHE A 32 11.14 1.13 -13.49
C PHE A 32 10.47 -0.22 -13.17
N ALA A 33 11.02 -1.08 -12.31
CA ALA A 33 10.38 -2.36 -11.95
C ALA A 33 8.96 -2.17 -11.40
N GLY A 34 8.73 -1.09 -10.64
CA GLY A 34 7.40 -0.72 -10.15
C GLY A 34 6.46 -0.15 -11.23
N LEU A 35 6.98 0.18 -12.42
CA LEU A 35 6.24 0.70 -13.58
C LEU A 35 6.02 -0.38 -14.66
N ALA A 36 6.80 -1.46 -14.64
CA ALA A 36 6.69 -2.61 -15.55
C ALA A 36 5.49 -3.55 -15.25
N GLN A 37 4.61 -3.18 -14.32
CA GLN A 37 3.31 -3.85 -14.11
C GLN A 37 2.31 -3.46 -15.21
N THR A 38 2.65 -3.72 -16.47
CA THR A 38 1.79 -3.50 -17.64
C THR A 38 1.39 -4.79 -18.36
N THR A 39 1.52 -5.94 -17.69
CA THR A 39 0.68 -7.10 -17.93
C THR A 39 -0.07 -7.39 -16.64
N ALA A 40 -1.40 -7.41 -16.73
CA ALA A 40 -2.38 -7.53 -15.64
C ALA A 40 -1.80 -7.87 -14.26
N SER A 41 -1.78 -6.90 -13.33
CA SER A 41 -1.59 -7.22 -11.92
C SER A 41 -2.54 -8.36 -11.56
N PRO A 42 -2.04 -9.51 -11.04
CA PRO A 42 -2.90 -10.62 -10.71
C PRO A 42 -4.02 -10.12 -9.81
N SER A 43 -5.26 -10.51 -10.13
CA SER A 43 -6.41 -10.16 -9.31
C SER A 43 -6.12 -10.54 -7.85
N LYS A 44 -6.21 -9.56 -6.94
CA LYS A 44 -6.13 -9.79 -5.48
C LYS A 44 -7.21 -10.77 -5.00
N VAL A 45 -8.29 -10.86 -5.78
CA VAL A 45 -9.37 -11.81 -5.56
C VAL A 45 -8.99 -13.15 -6.18
N MET A 46 -8.84 -14.17 -5.35
CA MET A 46 -8.66 -15.56 -5.78
C MET A 46 -9.99 -16.30 -5.66
N VAL A 47 -10.31 -17.07 -6.70
CA VAL A 47 -11.58 -17.79 -6.82
C VAL A 47 -11.30 -19.27 -7.05
N TYR A 48 -11.89 -20.12 -6.22
CA TYR A 48 -11.87 -21.56 -6.34
C TYR A 48 -13.19 -22.08 -6.93
N SER A 49 -13.12 -23.05 -7.84
CA SER A 49 -14.31 -23.72 -8.37
C SER A 49 -14.48 -25.06 -7.67
N VAL A 50 -15.59 -25.24 -6.96
CA VAL A 50 -15.89 -26.47 -6.19
C VAL A 50 -15.90 -27.69 -7.11
N GLN A 51 -15.13 -28.71 -6.75
CA GLN A 51 -15.05 -29.96 -7.52
C GLN A 51 -16.08 -31.00 -7.04
N LYS A 52 -16.27 -32.05 -7.84
CA LYS A 52 -17.18 -33.15 -7.51
C LYS A 52 -16.74 -33.84 -6.23
N GLY A 53 -17.61 -33.85 -5.22
CA GLY A 53 -17.40 -34.56 -3.96
C GLY A 53 -16.70 -33.77 -2.87
N GLU A 54 -16.38 -32.48 -3.08
CA GLU A 54 -15.78 -31.64 -2.04
C GLU A 54 -16.83 -30.95 -1.16
N THR A 55 -16.50 -30.75 0.10
CA THR A 55 -17.28 -29.94 1.05
C THR A 55 -16.67 -28.57 1.27
N LEU A 56 -17.47 -27.57 1.67
CA LEU A 56 -16.94 -26.24 2.04
C LEU A 56 -15.95 -26.32 3.20
N SER A 57 -16.14 -27.26 4.13
CA SER A 57 -15.23 -27.46 5.26
C SER A 57 -13.85 -27.92 4.80
N GLU A 58 -13.78 -28.90 3.90
CA GLU A 58 -12.51 -29.38 3.33
C GLU A 58 -11.82 -28.31 2.50
N ILE A 59 -12.58 -27.54 1.71
CA ILE A 59 -12.04 -26.43 0.92
C ILE A 59 -11.51 -25.33 1.84
N ALA A 60 -12.26 -24.95 2.87
CA ALA A 60 -11.83 -23.94 3.83
C ALA A 60 -10.54 -24.38 4.53
N HIS A 61 -10.51 -25.62 5.03
CA HIS A 61 -9.34 -26.21 5.67
C HIS A 61 -8.13 -26.23 4.73
N ARG A 62 -8.31 -26.65 3.47
CA ARG A 62 -7.25 -26.67 2.45
C ARG A 62 -6.60 -25.30 2.27
N TYR A 63 -7.40 -24.23 2.29
CA TYR A 63 -6.89 -22.87 2.09
C TYR A 63 -6.51 -22.15 3.39
N GLY A 64 -6.62 -22.80 4.55
CA GLY A 64 -6.32 -22.20 5.86
C GLY A 64 -7.40 -21.24 6.35
N LEU A 65 -8.61 -21.33 5.80
CA LEU A 65 -9.76 -20.54 6.18
C LEU A 65 -10.63 -21.32 7.19
N SER A 66 -11.24 -20.60 8.13
CA SER A 66 -12.37 -21.17 8.87
C SER A 66 -13.58 -21.28 7.93
N LEU A 67 -14.38 -22.33 8.09
CA LEU A 67 -15.66 -22.47 7.38
C LEU A 67 -16.53 -21.20 7.48
N HIS A 68 -16.60 -20.60 8.67
CA HIS A 68 -17.34 -19.36 8.91
C HIS A 68 -16.88 -18.22 7.98
N LYS A 69 -15.57 -17.90 7.96
CA LYS A 69 -15.01 -16.87 7.06
C LYS A 69 -15.29 -17.15 5.58
N LEU A 70 -15.20 -18.42 5.15
CA LEU A 70 -15.47 -18.79 3.76
C LEU A 70 -16.95 -18.58 3.40
N VAL A 71 -17.86 -19.01 4.28
CA VAL A 71 -19.32 -18.86 4.12
C VAL A 71 -19.72 -17.38 4.12
N GLU A 72 -19.20 -16.60 5.07
CA GLU A 72 -19.48 -15.17 5.20
C GLU A 72 -19.07 -14.39 3.95
N ALA A 73 -17.82 -14.59 3.50
CA ALA A 73 -17.30 -13.87 2.35
C ALA A 73 -18.01 -14.21 1.03
N ASN A 74 -18.53 -15.43 0.93
CA ASN A 74 -19.26 -15.90 -0.25
C ASN A 74 -20.78 -15.77 -0.11
N LYS A 75 -21.27 -15.19 1.00
CA LYS A 75 -22.70 -14.98 1.29
C LYS A 75 -23.52 -16.27 1.13
N ILE A 76 -22.95 -17.40 1.55
CA ILE A 76 -23.58 -18.72 1.38
C ILE A 76 -24.65 -18.89 2.44
N LYS A 77 -25.91 -19.04 2.02
CA LYS A 77 -27.05 -19.21 2.93
C LYS A 77 -27.10 -20.59 3.57
N ASN A 78 -26.74 -21.64 2.82
CA ASN A 78 -26.72 -23.02 3.32
C ASN A 78 -25.39 -23.70 2.98
N PRO A 79 -24.49 -23.86 3.96
CA PRO A 79 -23.18 -24.47 3.74
C PRO A 79 -23.21 -25.95 3.33
N ASN A 80 -24.32 -26.64 3.54
CA ASN A 80 -24.45 -28.08 3.24
C ASN A 80 -24.93 -28.35 1.81
N PHE A 81 -25.35 -27.33 1.05
CA PHE A 81 -25.84 -27.45 -0.32
C PHE A 81 -24.95 -26.68 -1.28
N VAL A 82 -23.85 -27.31 -1.69
CA VAL A 82 -22.83 -26.73 -2.56
C VAL A 82 -22.84 -27.50 -3.88
N GLY A 83 -23.12 -26.80 -4.98
CA GLY A 83 -23.11 -27.38 -6.32
C GLY A 83 -21.69 -27.45 -6.89
N ILE A 84 -21.44 -28.48 -7.69
CA ILE A 84 -20.22 -28.59 -8.50
C ILE A 84 -20.12 -27.34 -9.39
N GLY A 85 -18.92 -26.75 -9.46
CA GLY A 85 -18.67 -25.54 -10.25
C GLY A 85 -19.03 -24.22 -9.53
N LEU A 86 -19.48 -24.27 -8.27
CA LEU A 86 -19.66 -23.05 -7.48
C LEU A 86 -18.32 -22.32 -7.33
N LYS A 87 -18.32 -21.03 -7.66
CA LYS A 87 -17.15 -20.16 -7.53
C LYS A 87 -17.10 -19.56 -6.13
N LEU A 88 -16.07 -19.91 -5.37
CA LEU A 88 -15.80 -19.46 -4.02
C LEU A 88 -14.63 -18.48 -4.01
N VAL A 89 -14.85 -17.28 -3.50
CA VAL A 89 -13.78 -16.35 -3.14
C VAL A 89 -13.03 -16.92 -1.93
N ILE A 90 -11.75 -17.26 -2.15
CA ILE A 90 -10.83 -17.81 -1.14
C ILE A 90 -9.78 -16.79 -0.69
N SER A 91 -9.65 -15.69 -1.43
CA SER A 91 -8.90 -14.49 -1.03
C SER A 91 -9.55 -13.28 -1.65
N ASN A 92 -9.56 -12.15 -0.95
CA ASN A 92 -10.04 -10.87 -1.49
C ASN A 92 -9.05 -9.72 -1.28
N ASP A 93 -7.91 -9.97 -0.65
CA ASP A 93 -6.83 -9.01 -0.44
C ASP A 93 -5.47 -9.70 -0.45
N GLU A 94 -4.39 -8.92 -0.39
CA GLU A 94 -3.04 -9.43 -0.50
C GLU A 94 -2.05 -8.62 0.36
N VAL A 95 -1.22 -9.33 1.10
CA VAL A 95 -0.11 -8.78 1.87
C VAL A 95 1.21 -9.17 1.22
N ARG A 96 2.12 -8.22 1.07
CA ARG A 96 3.51 -8.52 0.64
C ARG A 96 4.37 -8.78 1.87
N HIS A 97 4.90 -9.99 1.97
CA HIS A 97 5.80 -10.39 3.04
C HIS A 97 7.23 -10.49 2.52
N MET A 98 8.15 -9.75 3.14
CA MET A 98 9.59 -9.87 2.84
C MET A 98 10.21 -10.91 3.76
N VAL A 99 10.73 -11.97 3.17
CA VAL A 99 11.36 -13.09 3.89
C VAL A 99 12.57 -12.61 4.68
N LYS A 100 12.59 -12.96 5.97
CA LYS A 100 13.70 -12.73 6.89
C LYS A 100 14.55 -13.98 7.05
N ARG A 101 15.75 -13.79 7.62
CA ARG A 101 16.68 -14.88 7.92
C ARG A 101 15.99 -15.95 8.78
N GLY A 102 15.96 -17.18 8.28
CA GLY A 102 15.45 -18.35 9.00
C GLY A 102 13.93 -18.56 8.92
N GLU A 103 13.19 -17.72 8.18
CA GLU A 103 11.76 -17.95 7.97
C GLU A 103 11.51 -19.10 6.97
N THR A 104 10.48 -19.89 7.24
CA THR A 104 10.01 -20.98 6.36
C THR A 104 8.63 -20.66 5.83
N LEU A 105 8.20 -21.34 4.76
CA LEU A 105 6.84 -21.18 4.23
C LEU A 105 5.77 -21.55 5.26
N ASN A 106 6.02 -22.56 6.10
CA ASN A 106 5.11 -22.95 7.18
C ASN A 106 4.96 -21.82 8.21
N TYR A 107 6.06 -21.18 8.60
CA TYR A 107 6.03 -20.06 9.53
C TYR A 107 5.26 -18.87 8.95
N ILE A 108 5.49 -18.53 7.69
CA ILE A 108 4.79 -17.45 7.00
C ILE A 108 3.30 -17.76 6.88
N ALA A 109 2.94 -18.98 6.45
CA ALA A 109 1.56 -19.45 6.34
C ALA A 109 0.83 -19.31 7.68
N GLN A 110 1.43 -19.85 8.75
CA GLN A 110 0.88 -19.78 10.10
C GLN A 110 0.70 -18.33 10.58
N ARG A 111 1.70 -17.47 10.35
CA ARG A 111 1.68 -16.05 10.75
C ARG A 111 0.50 -15.30 10.17
N TYR A 112 0.17 -15.55 8.91
CA TYR A 112 -0.93 -14.88 8.22
C TYR A 112 -2.26 -15.65 8.30
N GLY A 113 -2.28 -16.82 8.95
CA GLY A 113 -3.46 -17.66 9.07
C GLY A 113 -3.95 -18.16 7.71
N VAL A 114 -3.01 -18.54 6.85
CA VAL A 114 -3.27 -19.10 5.51
C VAL A 114 -2.60 -20.46 5.39
N SER A 115 -3.00 -21.26 4.41
CA SER A 115 -2.32 -22.52 4.10
C SER A 115 -1.04 -22.31 3.29
N LYS A 116 -0.12 -23.27 3.38
CA LYS A 116 1.08 -23.31 2.53
C LYS A 116 0.68 -23.47 1.07
N GLU A 117 -0.35 -24.25 0.81
CA GLU A 117 -0.92 -24.53 -0.51
C GLU A 117 -1.36 -23.22 -1.18
N LEU A 118 -2.07 -22.37 -0.45
CA LEU A 118 -2.51 -21.06 -0.94
C LEU A 118 -1.32 -20.12 -1.23
N LEU A 119 -0.27 -20.15 -0.40
CA LEU A 119 0.96 -19.40 -0.68
C LEU A 119 1.64 -19.89 -1.96
N VAL A 120 1.74 -21.20 -2.17
CA VAL A 120 2.38 -21.79 -3.35
C VAL A 120 1.56 -21.51 -4.61
N GLU A 121 0.24 -21.59 -4.53
CA GLU A 121 -0.66 -21.26 -5.64
C GLU A 121 -0.52 -19.80 -6.07
N ARG A 122 -0.42 -18.88 -5.10
CA ARG A 122 -0.25 -17.45 -5.38
C ARG A 122 1.16 -17.10 -5.88
N ASN A 123 2.17 -17.89 -5.49
CA ASN A 123 3.57 -17.69 -5.83
C ASN A 123 4.13 -18.94 -6.52
N PRO A 124 3.88 -19.16 -7.82
CA PRO A 124 4.19 -20.41 -8.50
C PRO A 124 5.65 -20.85 -8.41
N LEU A 125 6.60 -19.91 -8.27
CA LEU A 125 8.02 -20.19 -8.09
C LEU A 125 8.32 -20.93 -6.78
N LEU A 126 7.50 -20.75 -5.74
CA LEU A 126 7.66 -21.44 -4.45
C LEU A 126 7.50 -22.96 -4.56
N LYS A 127 6.75 -23.44 -5.56
CA LYS A 127 6.59 -24.87 -5.83
C LYS A 127 7.93 -25.59 -5.97
N TRP A 128 8.93 -24.89 -6.49
CA TRP A 128 10.27 -25.42 -6.76
C TRP A 128 11.30 -25.11 -5.67
N LEU A 129 11.01 -24.14 -4.80
CA LEU A 129 11.94 -23.65 -3.77
C LEU A 129 11.73 -24.30 -2.40
N SER A 130 10.55 -24.89 -2.17
CA SER A 130 10.20 -25.54 -0.90
C SER A 130 10.51 -24.62 0.31
N ASP A 131 11.17 -25.12 1.37
CA ASP A 131 11.48 -24.33 2.57
C ASP A 131 12.77 -23.48 2.44
N ASN A 132 13.42 -23.48 1.28
CA ASN A 132 14.65 -22.71 1.04
C ASN A 132 14.32 -21.34 0.45
N LEU A 133 13.81 -20.45 1.30
CA LEU A 133 13.48 -19.07 0.93
C LEU A 133 14.73 -18.18 1.00
N TYR A 134 14.82 -17.22 0.09
CA TYR A 134 15.90 -16.25 0.09
C TYR A 134 15.55 -15.07 0.99
N VAL A 135 16.49 -14.62 1.81
CA VAL A 135 16.31 -13.40 2.60
C VAL A 135 16.11 -12.21 1.65
N GLY A 136 15.09 -11.40 1.91
CA GLY A 136 14.69 -10.29 1.05
C GLY A 136 13.72 -10.69 -0.08
N GLN A 137 13.47 -11.98 -0.30
CA GLN A 137 12.45 -12.44 -1.25
C GLN A 137 11.07 -11.93 -0.83
N VAL A 138 10.30 -11.41 -1.78
CA VAL A 138 8.91 -11.03 -1.55
C VAL A 138 8.01 -12.21 -1.83
N VAL A 139 7.22 -12.60 -0.83
CA VAL A 139 6.13 -13.58 -0.93
C VAL A 139 4.80 -12.82 -0.91
N TYR A 140 3.97 -13.05 -1.92
CA TYR A 140 2.63 -12.50 -2.02
C TYR A 140 1.67 -13.39 -1.22
N VAL A 141 1.16 -12.90 -0.10
CA VAL A 141 0.30 -13.65 0.82
C VAL A 141 -1.16 -13.25 0.56
N PRO A 142 -1.97 -14.11 -0.08
CA PRO A 142 -3.38 -13.85 -0.30
C PRO A 142 -4.15 -14.03 1.03
N VAL A 143 -4.89 -13.02 1.45
CA VAL A 143 -5.60 -13.01 2.73
C VAL A 143 -7.08 -12.66 2.54
N MET A 144 -7.91 -13.16 3.44
CA MET A 144 -9.28 -12.67 3.59
C MET A 144 -9.25 -11.41 4.43
N ALA A 145 -9.40 -10.24 3.78
CA ALA A 145 -9.59 -8.98 4.47
C ALA A 145 -10.76 -9.10 5.43
N ASN A 146 -10.49 -9.03 6.73
CA ASN A 146 -11.53 -8.74 7.68
C ASN A 146 -11.62 -7.22 7.84
N LYS A 147 -12.85 -6.71 7.87
CA LYS A 147 -13.07 -5.28 8.15
C LYS A 147 -12.49 -4.87 9.51
N GLN A 148 -12.35 -5.83 10.43
CA GLN A 148 -11.90 -5.59 11.81
C GLN A 148 -10.37 -5.56 11.98
N MET A 149 -9.55 -6.37 11.28
CA MET A 149 -8.07 -6.17 11.30
C MET A 149 -7.67 -5.00 10.42
N GLN A 150 -8.37 -4.68 9.32
CA GLN A 150 -8.09 -3.44 8.60
C GLN A 150 -8.35 -2.21 9.49
N ALA A 151 -9.47 -2.18 10.22
CA ALA A 151 -9.74 -1.13 11.20
C ALA A 151 -8.73 -1.13 12.37
N ASN A 152 -8.40 -2.30 12.92
CA ASN A 152 -7.48 -2.41 14.06
C ASN A 152 -6.02 -2.15 13.68
N GLU A 153 -5.55 -2.56 12.50
CA GLU A 153 -4.21 -2.23 12.01
C GLU A 153 -4.09 -0.76 11.66
N VAL A 154 -5.12 -0.16 11.04
CA VAL A 154 -5.17 1.30 10.83
C VAL A 154 -5.16 2.02 12.17
N GLN A 155 -5.93 1.55 13.16
CA GLN A 155 -5.95 2.12 14.50
C GLN A 155 -4.63 1.91 15.25
N GLN A 156 -3.99 0.75 15.14
CA GLN A 156 -2.69 0.48 15.77
C GLN A 156 -1.58 1.30 15.12
N LYS A 157 -1.53 1.36 13.78
CA LYS A 157 -0.61 2.24 13.04
C LYS A 157 -0.81 3.70 13.43
N ARG A 158 -2.07 4.15 13.57
CA ARG A 158 -2.42 5.48 14.09
C ARG A 158 -1.92 5.69 15.51
N ASN A 159 -2.17 4.76 16.43
CA ASN A 159 -1.74 4.89 17.82
C ASN A 159 -0.21 4.90 17.95
N THR A 160 0.50 4.07 17.18
CA THR A 160 1.97 4.06 17.16
C THR A 160 2.53 5.31 16.50
N ALA A 161 1.90 5.80 15.42
CA ALA A 161 2.28 7.05 14.76
C ALA A 161 2.07 8.24 15.71
N GLN A 162 0.93 8.31 16.41
CA GLN A 162 0.63 9.33 17.41
C GLN A 162 1.60 9.28 18.61
N ALA A 163 1.98 8.09 19.07
CA ALA A 163 2.95 7.95 20.15
C ALA A 163 4.36 8.38 19.72
N ALA A 164 4.80 7.99 18.51
CA ALA A 164 6.09 8.37 17.95
C ALA A 164 6.13 9.87 17.61
N SER A 165 5.06 10.42 17.03
CA SER A 165 4.96 11.82 16.66
C SER A 165 4.90 12.73 17.88
N ARG A 166 4.26 12.33 19.00
CA ARG A 166 4.33 13.03 20.29
C ARG A 166 5.76 13.15 20.83
N GLN A 167 6.59 12.12 20.63
CA GLN A 167 8.01 12.20 21.02
C GLN A 167 8.81 13.16 20.13
N VAL A 168 8.45 13.26 18.84
CA VAL A 168 9.06 14.20 17.88
C VAL A 168 8.58 15.64 18.10
N THR A 169 7.29 15.89 18.31
CA THR A 169 6.76 17.25 18.57
C THR A 169 7.17 17.81 19.91
N ALA A 170 7.37 16.98 20.93
CA ALA A 170 8.00 17.43 22.17
C ALA A 170 9.39 18.06 21.93
N ARG A 171 10.07 17.72 20.82
CA ARG A 171 11.35 18.29 20.40
C ARG A 171 11.23 19.47 19.43
N VAL A 172 10.10 19.62 18.73
CA VAL A 172 9.89 20.64 17.68
C VAL A 172 8.67 21.52 18.03
N ARG A 173 8.91 22.64 18.72
CA ARG A 173 7.90 23.69 18.97
C ARG A 173 7.88 24.69 17.81
N GLY A 174 6.79 24.75 17.04
CA GLY A 174 6.65 25.69 15.91
C GLY A 174 5.34 25.54 15.13
N GLY A 175 5.00 26.56 14.34
CA GLY A 175 3.90 26.57 13.36
C GLY A 175 4.18 25.66 12.16
N LEU A 176 3.39 25.76 11.08
CA LEU A 176 3.67 25.03 9.83
C LEU A 176 4.55 25.87 8.91
N GLU A 177 5.60 25.28 8.35
CA GLU A 177 6.41 25.86 7.28
C GLU A 177 5.72 25.72 5.92
N TRP A 178 6.08 26.58 4.97
CA TRP A 178 5.61 26.44 3.59
C TRP A 178 6.16 25.14 2.97
N PRO A 179 5.30 24.24 2.48
CA PRO A 179 5.72 22.97 1.91
C PRO A 179 6.33 23.12 0.51
N VAL A 180 6.26 24.31 -0.08
CA VAL A 180 6.87 24.67 -1.37
C VAL A 180 7.44 26.08 -1.22
N LYS A 181 8.73 26.25 -1.52
CA LYS A 181 9.39 27.57 -1.50
C LYS A 181 8.85 28.44 -2.64
N GLU A 182 8.73 29.75 -2.40
CA GLU A 182 8.27 30.71 -3.41
C GLU A 182 6.96 30.28 -4.10
N ALA A 183 6.04 29.69 -3.32
CA ALA A 183 4.80 29.15 -3.85
C ALA A 183 3.78 30.25 -4.19
N THR A 184 3.13 30.10 -5.34
CA THR A 184 1.92 30.85 -5.69
C THR A 184 0.70 30.01 -5.35
N VAL A 185 -0.18 30.54 -4.50
CA VAL A 185 -1.49 29.90 -4.23
C VAL A 185 -2.37 30.08 -5.46
N THR A 186 -2.62 29.00 -6.20
CA THR A 186 -3.49 29.02 -7.38
C THR A 186 -4.95 28.75 -7.02
N SER A 187 -5.19 28.15 -5.87
CA SER A 187 -6.53 27.81 -5.41
C SER A 187 -6.56 27.63 -3.88
N GLY A 188 -7.47 28.33 -3.19
CA GLY A 188 -7.67 28.24 -1.73
C GLY A 188 -8.64 27.16 -1.23
N PHE A 189 -8.69 27.00 0.09
CA PHE A 189 -9.61 26.10 0.80
C PHE A 189 -11.07 26.57 0.74
N GLY A 190 -12.04 25.65 0.67
CA GLY A 190 -13.47 25.93 0.84
C GLY A 190 -14.38 25.34 -0.24
N VAL A 191 -15.69 25.61 -0.14
CA VAL A 191 -16.69 25.12 -1.09
C VAL A 191 -16.66 25.93 -2.38
N ARG A 192 -16.62 25.22 -3.50
CA ARG A 192 -16.66 25.80 -4.85
C ARG A 192 -17.66 25.02 -5.70
N TRP A 193 -18.67 25.71 -6.23
CA TRP A 193 -19.62 25.11 -7.18
C TRP A 193 -20.29 23.83 -6.60
N GLY A 194 -20.55 23.83 -5.29
CA GLY A 194 -21.11 22.67 -4.57
C GLY A 194 -20.13 21.56 -4.20
N LYS A 195 -18.84 21.63 -4.62
CA LYS A 195 -17.78 20.66 -4.28
C LYS A 195 -16.78 21.28 -3.30
N ALA A 196 -16.52 20.60 -2.19
CA ALA A 196 -15.57 21.07 -1.19
C ALA A 196 -14.11 20.83 -1.64
N HIS A 197 -13.33 21.91 -1.71
CA HIS A 197 -11.88 21.86 -1.85
C HIS A 197 -11.26 21.79 -0.45
N LYS A 198 -10.67 20.65 -0.11
CA LYS A 198 -10.23 20.29 1.26
C LYS A 198 -8.84 20.82 1.62
N GLY A 199 -8.20 21.54 0.71
CA GLY A 199 -6.84 22.03 0.84
C GLY A 199 -6.60 23.30 0.05
N VAL A 200 -5.34 23.60 -0.19
CA VAL A 200 -4.86 24.70 -1.03
C VAL A 200 -3.97 24.14 -2.12
N ASP A 201 -4.03 24.73 -3.30
CA ASP A 201 -3.18 24.35 -4.43
C ASP A 201 -2.03 25.36 -4.54
N LEU A 202 -0.82 24.83 -4.51
CA LEU A 202 0.43 25.58 -4.50
C LEU A 202 1.21 25.27 -5.77
N TRP A 203 1.41 26.29 -6.61
CA TRP A 203 2.23 26.22 -7.81
C TRP A 203 3.61 26.81 -7.56
N ASN A 204 4.62 26.33 -8.27
CA ASN A 204 5.96 26.90 -8.28
C ASN A 204 6.53 26.84 -9.71
N GLN A 205 7.34 27.84 -10.07
CA GLN A 205 7.91 28.01 -11.41
C GLN A 205 8.79 26.85 -11.88
N ASP A 206 9.40 26.10 -10.96
CA ASP A 206 10.23 24.94 -11.28
C ASP A 206 9.39 23.70 -11.63
N GLU A 207 8.05 23.79 -11.49
CA GLU A 207 7.07 22.77 -11.82
C GLU A 207 7.49 21.39 -11.29
N ALA A 208 7.72 20.42 -12.19
CA ALA A 208 8.13 19.07 -11.85
C ALA A 208 9.41 19.06 -10.97
N LYS A 209 10.33 20.01 -11.14
CA LYS A 209 11.58 20.09 -10.38
C LYS A 209 11.40 20.69 -8.99
N ALA A 210 10.26 21.32 -8.70
CA ALA A 210 10.01 21.94 -7.41
C ALA A 210 10.00 20.88 -6.28
N PRO A 211 10.90 20.97 -5.29
CA PRO A 211 10.87 20.09 -4.13
C PRO A 211 9.65 20.41 -3.25
N ILE A 212 9.06 19.36 -2.68
CA ILE A 212 8.01 19.45 -1.66
C ILE A 212 8.62 19.10 -0.32
N TYR A 213 8.48 20.00 0.64
CA TYR A 213 9.04 19.94 1.98
C TYR A 213 7.97 19.57 3.02
N ALA A 214 8.38 18.91 4.09
CA ALA A 214 7.54 18.69 5.26
C ALA A 214 7.25 20.03 5.94
N ALA A 215 5.96 20.40 5.99
CA ALA A 215 5.52 21.62 6.68
C ALA A 215 5.78 21.58 8.19
N LYS A 216 5.92 20.38 8.77
CA LYS A 216 6.26 20.19 10.18
C LYS A 216 6.90 18.81 10.37
N GLY A 217 7.74 18.67 11.38
CA GLY A 217 8.29 17.37 11.76
C GLY A 217 7.19 16.38 12.16
N GLY A 218 7.36 15.11 11.83
CA GLY A 218 6.34 14.09 12.05
C GLY A 218 6.73 12.72 11.51
N VAL A 219 5.78 11.79 11.51
CA VAL A 219 5.95 10.43 11.01
C VAL A 219 5.14 10.24 9.74
N VAL A 220 5.75 9.66 8.71
CA VAL A 220 5.08 9.29 7.46
C VAL A 220 4.10 8.15 7.74
N VAL A 221 2.80 8.42 7.64
CA VAL A 221 1.75 7.38 7.82
C VAL A 221 1.25 6.81 6.51
N GLU A 222 1.43 7.54 5.41
CA GLU A 222 1.09 7.08 4.06
C GLU A 222 2.08 7.68 3.05
N ALA A 223 2.49 6.86 2.08
CA ALA A 223 3.32 7.26 0.95
C ALA A 223 2.97 6.36 -0.24
N GLY A 224 2.44 6.95 -1.32
CA GLY A 224 2.07 6.20 -2.53
C GLY A 224 0.83 6.75 -3.23
N ALA A 225 0.24 5.96 -4.13
CA ALA A 225 -0.95 6.34 -4.90
C ALA A 225 -2.19 5.57 -4.43
N ASN A 226 -2.43 5.56 -3.11
CA ASN A 226 -3.42 4.69 -2.49
C ASN A 226 -4.82 5.32 -2.42
N ARG A 227 -4.97 6.61 -2.76
CA ARG A 227 -6.24 7.34 -2.71
C ARG A 227 -6.63 7.85 -4.08
N SER A 228 -7.82 7.46 -4.53
CA SER A 228 -8.40 7.95 -5.78
C SER A 228 -8.49 9.50 -5.78
N GLY A 229 -8.17 10.13 -6.90
CA GLY A 229 -8.14 11.58 -7.06
C GLY A 229 -6.83 12.27 -6.64
N TYR A 230 -6.20 11.83 -5.54
CA TYR A 230 -5.00 12.50 -4.99
C TYR A 230 -3.70 12.21 -5.74
N GLY A 231 -3.67 11.18 -6.58
CA GLY A 231 -2.44 10.75 -7.25
C GLY A 231 -1.41 10.22 -6.24
N ARG A 232 -0.13 10.42 -6.53
CA ARG A 232 0.94 10.11 -5.57
C ARG A 232 0.91 11.15 -4.45
N MET A 233 0.89 10.66 -3.21
CA MET A 233 0.82 11.51 -2.05
C MET A 233 1.62 11.00 -0.86
N VAL A 234 1.95 11.92 0.03
CA VAL A 234 2.49 11.66 1.36
C VAL A 234 1.50 12.20 2.40
N VAL A 235 1.33 11.48 3.51
CA VAL A 235 0.63 11.97 4.70
C VAL A 235 1.59 11.90 5.88
N LEU A 236 1.75 13.03 6.58
CA LEU A 236 2.50 13.10 7.82
C LEU A 236 1.55 13.23 9.01
N ASP A 237 1.82 12.46 10.06
CA ASP A 237 1.23 12.62 11.39
C ASP A 237 2.21 13.39 12.28
N HIS A 238 1.74 14.52 12.80
CA HIS A 238 2.52 15.39 13.69
C HIS A 238 2.16 15.16 15.16
N GLY A 239 1.21 14.27 15.46
CA GLY A 239 0.71 14.03 16.81
C GLY A 239 -0.44 14.94 17.17
N ASP A 240 -1.11 14.58 18.28
CA ASP A 240 -2.27 15.32 18.81
C ASP A 240 -3.37 15.60 17.77
N GLY A 241 -3.58 14.64 16.87
CA GLY A 241 -4.61 14.70 15.83
C GLY A 241 -4.23 15.56 14.61
N LEU A 242 -3.07 16.21 14.60
CA LEU A 242 -2.64 17.08 13.51
C LEU A 242 -1.95 16.29 12.39
N GLN A 243 -2.43 16.45 11.16
CA GLN A 243 -1.88 15.81 9.97
C GLN A 243 -1.72 16.78 8.80
N THR A 244 -0.74 16.51 7.94
CA THR A 244 -0.57 17.22 6.66
C THR A 244 -0.54 16.26 5.49
N PHE A 245 -1.19 16.66 4.40
CA PHE A 245 -1.36 15.85 3.19
C PHE A 245 -0.68 16.57 2.03
N TYR A 246 0.13 15.84 1.27
CA TYR A 246 0.92 16.35 0.15
C TYR A 246 0.60 15.54 -1.10
N ALA A 247 -0.23 16.06 -2.00
CA ALA A 247 -0.77 15.30 -3.13
C ALA A 247 -0.29 15.78 -4.50
N HIS A 248 -0.70 15.04 -5.53
CA HIS A 248 -0.32 15.23 -6.94
C HIS A 248 1.19 15.15 -7.22
N MET A 249 1.98 14.56 -6.32
CA MET A 249 3.44 14.49 -6.43
C MET A 249 3.87 13.74 -7.70
N ARG A 250 5.01 14.10 -8.31
CA ARG A 250 5.60 13.29 -9.39
C ARG A 250 6.40 12.12 -8.82
N SER A 251 7.03 12.31 -7.67
CA SER A 251 7.90 11.32 -7.03
C SER A 251 7.88 11.53 -5.52
N ILE A 252 8.00 10.43 -4.78
CA ILE A 252 8.06 10.37 -3.32
C ILE A 252 9.41 9.74 -2.97
N ILE A 253 10.13 10.34 -2.02
CA ILE A 253 11.45 9.83 -1.58
C ILE A 253 11.45 9.37 -0.12
N VAL A 254 10.29 9.41 0.54
CA VAL A 254 10.07 8.94 1.91
C VAL A 254 9.22 7.67 1.95
N THR A 255 9.30 6.92 3.05
CA THR A 255 8.56 5.65 3.22
C THR A 255 7.70 5.63 4.49
N PRO A 256 6.59 4.86 4.53
CA PRO A 256 5.76 4.78 5.73
C PRO A 256 6.55 4.29 6.95
N GLY A 257 6.38 4.98 8.08
CA GLY A 257 7.12 4.76 9.33
C GLY A 257 8.37 5.63 9.48
N GLN A 258 8.82 6.31 8.42
CA GLN A 258 9.95 7.25 8.49
C GLN A 258 9.57 8.49 9.32
N SER A 259 10.45 8.87 10.26
CA SER A 259 10.39 10.18 10.91
C SER A 259 11.06 11.21 10.02
N VAL A 260 10.45 12.38 9.87
CA VAL A 260 10.98 13.51 9.10
C VAL A 260 10.98 14.78 9.93
N GLU A 261 11.92 15.67 9.67
CA GLU A 261 11.98 17.01 10.27
C GLU A 261 11.22 18.05 9.44
N ALA A 262 10.88 19.19 10.04
CA ALA A 262 10.33 20.32 9.27
C ALA A 262 11.37 20.77 8.23
N GLY A 263 10.92 21.09 7.02
CA GLY A 263 11.80 21.48 5.92
C GLY A 263 12.53 20.31 5.24
N GLU A 264 12.32 19.06 5.65
CA GLU A 264 12.87 17.89 4.96
C GLU A 264 12.14 17.62 3.64
N VAL A 265 12.86 17.22 2.59
CA VAL A 265 12.25 16.95 1.28
C VAL A 265 11.49 15.62 1.30
N LEU A 266 10.20 15.67 1.01
CA LEU A 266 9.32 14.50 0.90
C LEU A 266 9.28 13.92 -0.51
N GLY A 267 9.56 14.76 -1.51
CA GLY A 267 9.50 14.41 -2.91
C GLY A 267 9.43 15.66 -3.79
N PHE A 268 8.81 15.51 -4.97
CA PHE A 268 8.78 16.57 -5.98
C PHE A 268 7.38 16.77 -6.52
N MET A 269 7.05 18.02 -6.84
CA MET A 269 5.76 18.43 -7.40
C MET A 269 5.47 17.70 -8.71
N GLY A 270 4.18 17.45 -8.95
CA GLY A 270 3.73 16.74 -10.13
C GLY A 270 2.34 17.15 -10.56
N ARG A 271 1.72 16.26 -11.33
CA ARG A 271 0.38 16.37 -11.89
C ARG A 271 -0.32 15.00 -11.91
N THR A 272 -0.01 14.15 -10.92
CA THR A 272 -0.59 12.80 -10.85
C THR A 272 -1.99 12.83 -10.25
N GLY A 273 -2.86 11.87 -10.59
CA GLY A 273 -4.25 11.87 -10.10
C GLY A 273 -5.16 12.81 -10.90
N ASP A 274 -6.19 13.33 -10.24
CA ASP A 274 -7.16 14.27 -10.81
C ASP A 274 -6.61 15.70 -10.68
N SER A 275 -5.65 16.05 -11.54
CA SER A 275 -4.93 17.32 -11.51
C SER A 275 -4.85 17.93 -12.91
N THR A 276 -5.17 19.21 -13.02
CA THR A 276 -5.23 19.94 -14.30
C THR A 276 -3.89 20.53 -14.75
N GLY A 277 -2.88 20.55 -13.87
CA GLY A 277 -1.57 21.15 -14.12
C GLY A 277 -0.61 20.90 -12.97
N TYR A 278 0.66 21.30 -13.09
CA TYR A 278 1.63 21.12 -12.01
C TYR A 278 1.22 21.93 -10.78
N HIS A 279 0.96 21.27 -9.66
CA HIS A 279 0.76 21.92 -8.37
C HIS A 279 0.88 20.88 -7.26
N LEU A 280 1.10 21.36 -6.04
CA LEU A 280 0.89 20.60 -4.83
C LEU A 280 -0.53 20.90 -4.31
N HIS A 281 -1.36 19.88 -4.17
CA HIS A 281 -2.55 19.97 -3.33
C HIS A 281 -2.16 19.67 -1.89
N PHE A 282 -2.23 20.69 -1.04
CA PHE A 282 -1.81 20.65 0.36
C PHE A 282 -3.02 20.76 1.30
N GLU A 283 -3.19 19.77 2.18
CA GLU A 283 -4.22 19.84 3.22
C GLU A 283 -3.59 19.82 4.62
N VAL A 284 -4.26 20.48 5.55
CA VAL A 284 -4.03 20.35 7.00
C VAL A 284 -5.31 19.79 7.59
N ARG A 285 -5.17 18.77 8.44
CA ARG A 285 -6.31 18.15 9.12
C ARG A 285 -6.07 18.11 10.63
N GLN A 286 -7.11 18.43 11.38
CA GLN A 286 -7.18 18.23 12.83
C GLN A 286 -8.22 17.15 13.10
N ASP A 287 -7.82 16.04 13.69
CA ASP A 287 -8.69 14.90 13.98
C ASP A 287 -9.48 14.43 12.73
N ASP A 288 -8.75 14.25 11.63
CA ASP A 288 -9.27 13.92 10.28
C ASP A 288 -10.18 14.99 9.63
N VAL A 289 -10.48 16.10 10.30
CA VAL A 289 -11.27 17.21 9.75
C VAL A 289 -10.36 18.19 9.00
N PRO A 290 -10.57 18.41 7.68
CA PRO A 290 -9.82 19.41 6.93
C PRO A 290 -10.06 20.83 7.43
N ILE A 291 -8.98 21.57 7.66
CA ILE A 291 -9.00 22.97 8.04
C ILE A 291 -8.23 23.80 6.99
N ASN A 292 -8.55 25.09 6.88
CA ASN A 292 -7.84 25.98 5.96
C ASN A 292 -6.34 26.03 6.34
N PRO A 293 -5.41 25.63 5.45
CA PRO A 293 -3.98 25.62 5.75
C PRO A 293 -3.36 27.02 5.90
N LEU A 294 -3.84 28.02 5.14
CA LEU A 294 -3.16 29.31 4.98
C LEU A 294 -2.90 30.07 6.30
N PRO A 295 -3.82 30.10 7.28
CA PRO A 295 -3.57 30.78 8.55
C PRO A 295 -2.45 30.17 9.40
N TYR A 296 -2.07 28.91 9.13
CA TYR A 296 -1.09 28.17 9.93
C TYR A 296 0.31 28.15 9.30
N LEU A 297 0.43 28.57 8.04
CA LEU A 297 1.71 28.63 7.33
C LEU A 297 2.47 29.91 7.71
N SER A 298 3.60 29.76 8.40
CA SER A 298 4.48 30.87 8.77
C SER A 298 5.13 31.46 7.52
N ARG A 299 5.09 32.79 7.37
CA ARG A 299 5.84 33.48 6.31
C ARG A 299 7.34 33.51 6.61
#